data_AF-A0A7X7BVQ2-F1
#
_entry.id   AF-A0A7X7BVQ2-F1
#
_cell.length_a   1.000
_cell.length_b   1.000
_cell.length_c   1.000
_cell.angle_alpha   90.00
_cell.angle_beta   90.00
_cell.angle_gamma   90.00
#
_symmetry.space_group_name_H-M   'P 1'
#
loop_
_entity.id
_entity.type
_entity.pdbx_description
1 polymer ?
#
loop_
_entity_poly.entity_id
_entity_poly.type
_entity_poly.pdbx_seq_one_letter_code
_entity_poly.pdbx_strand_id
1 'polypeptide(L)'
;MFSMIKTWRALKARGVMGINQRNAEYVLQYNNRRYYPYVDDKIVTKERALIYEVNVPEMYGVISSESEIKYLPKIIGDRTEFVIKPAQGAGGDGILVIADKFDDYRYKTVSGRLITIDEIEYQISSILTGLYSLGGMRDRALIEYKVTSDPIFKSISYEGVPDIRIIVLMGYPVMAMLRLPTRQSGGKANLHQGAIGVGVDIATGTTLKGTWLNEIITRHPDTNNDVSGVALPDWDGFLELATGCYEISKLGYIGVDMVLDEEKGPLILEINARPGLNIQIANNAGLAARTYRVEKHLEELKAAGIEKESVKERVAFSKEWFDAKNTF
;
A
#
# COMPACT_ATOMS: atom_id res chain seq x y z
N MET A 1 -31.27 -2.68 -21.56
CA MET A 1 -30.46 -3.89 -21.81
C MET A 1 -29.36 -3.67 -22.87
N PHE A 2 -29.67 -3.14 -24.06
CA PHE A 2 -28.68 -2.78 -25.10
C PHE A 2 -27.57 -1.80 -24.63
N SER A 3 -27.91 -0.85 -23.76
CA SER A 3 -26.96 0.12 -23.18
C SER A 3 -25.88 -0.55 -22.30
N MET A 4 -26.26 -1.50 -21.43
CA MET A 4 -25.30 -2.18 -20.55
C MET A 4 -24.32 -3.06 -21.33
N ILE A 5 -24.78 -3.75 -22.39
CA ILE A 5 -23.89 -4.55 -23.25
C ILE A 5 -22.91 -3.65 -24.00
N LYS A 6 -23.36 -2.48 -24.48
CA LYS A 6 -22.50 -1.50 -25.14
C LYS A 6 -21.44 -0.95 -24.18
N THR A 7 -21.83 -0.57 -22.97
CA THR A 7 -20.90 -0.10 -21.92
C THR A 7 -19.91 -1.19 -21.54
N TRP A 8 -20.36 -2.42 -21.31
CA TRP A 8 -19.49 -3.55 -21.01
C TRP A 8 -18.46 -3.80 -22.13
N ARG A 9 -18.89 -3.81 -23.40
CA ARG A 9 -17.98 -3.94 -24.54
C ARG A 9 -16.97 -2.80 -24.61
N ALA A 10 -17.40 -1.56 -24.36
CA ALA A 10 -16.52 -0.40 -24.35
C ALA A 10 -15.47 -0.48 -23.22
N LEU A 11 -15.88 -0.88 -22.01
CA LEU A 11 -14.97 -1.08 -20.89
C LEU A 11 -13.97 -2.21 -21.17
N LYS A 12 -14.45 -3.34 -21.71
CA LYS A 12 -13.58 -4.47 -22.10
C LYS A 12 -12.58 -4.06 -23.19
N ALA A 13 -13.01 -3.29 -24.19
CA ALA A 13 -12.15 -2.77 -25.24
C ALA A 13 -11.07 -1.82 -24.70
N ARG A 14 -11.36 -1.09 -23.61
CA ARG A 14 -10.39 -0.27 -22.86
C ARG A 14 -9.54 -1.06 -21.87
N GLY A 15 -9.60 -2.40 -21.90
CA GLY A 15 -8.86 -3.27 -21.00
C GLY A 15 -9.29 -3.19 -19.53
N VAL A 16 -10.49 -2.69 -19.22
CA VAL A 16 -10.94 -2.57 -17.83
C VAL A 16 -11.25 -3.96 -17.27
N MET A 17 -10.50 -4.32 -16.23
CA MET A 17 -10.63 -5.59 -15.51
C MET A 17 -11.77 -5.52 -14.50
N GLY A 18 -12.59 -6.56 -14.44
CA GLY A 18 -13.62 -6.74 -13.41
C GLY A 18 -13.16 -7.56 -12.20
N ILE A 19 -13.86 -7.45 -11.07
CA ILE A 19 -13.54 -8.17 -9.81
C ILE A 19 -13.49 -9.69 -10.01
N ASN A 20 -14.43 -10.24 -10.78
CA ASN A 20 -14.50 -11.68 -11.07
C ASN A 20 -13.33 -12.13 -11.93
N GLN A 21 -13.01 -11.36 -12.97
CA GLN A 21 -11.85 -11.62 -13.82
C GLN A 21 -10.55 -11.59 -13.01
N ARG A 22 -10.35 -10.54 -12.20
CA ARG A 22 -9.20 -10.42 -11.29
C ARG A 22 -9.07 -11.63 -10.36
N ASN A 23 -10.19 -12.11 -9.81
CA ASN A 23 -10.18 -13.27 -8.92
C ASN A 23 -9.83 -14.56 -9.67
N ALA A 24 -10.50 -14.82 -10.80
CA ALA A 24 -10.39 -16.09 -11.51
C ALA A 24 -9.05 -16.23 -12.25
N GLU A 25 -8.67 -15.21 -13.01
CA GLU A 25 -7.52 -15.24 -13.91
C GLU A 25 -6.19 -14.88 -13.23
N TYR A 26 -6.23 -14.14 -12.10
CA TYR A 26 -4.99 -13.66 -11.48
C TYR A 26 -4.81 -14.13 -10.04
N VAL A 27 -5.76 -13.83 -9.15
CA VAL A 27 -5.63 -14.23 -7.74
C VAL A 27 -5.61 -15.76 -7.60
N LEU A 28 -6.60 -16.47 -8.11
CA LEU A 28 -6.67 -17.93 -7.95
C LEU A 28 -5.57 -18.65 -8.74
N GLN A 29 -5.16 -18.10 -9.88
CA GLN A 29 -4.13 -18.67 -10.74
C GLN A 29 -2.72 -18.49 -10.17
N TYR A 30 -2.39 -17.27 -9.71
CA TYR A 30 -1.02 -16.91 -9.32
C TYR A 30 -0.78 -16.84 -7.82
N ASN A 31 -1.82 -16.86 -6.98
CA ASN A 31 -1.68 -16.76 -5.53
C ASN A 31 -2.07 -18.08 -4.86
N ASN A 32 -1.07 -18.95 -4.63
CA ASN A 32 -1.31 -20.17 -3.85
C ASN A 32 -1.67 -19.79 -2.41
N ARG A 33 -2.87 -20.21 -1.97
CA ARG A 33 -3.44 -19.89 -0.65
C ARG A 33 -2.55 -20.24 0.53
N ARG A 34 -1.66 -21.24 0.38
CA ARG A 34 -0.71 -21.61 1.45
C ARG A 34 0.23 -20.46 1.84
N TYR A 35 0.43 -19.49 0.96
CA TYR A 35 1.31 -18.34 1.18
C TYR A 35 0.58 -17.06 1.61
N TYR A 36 -0.75 -17.09 1.74
CA TYR A 36 -1.51 -15.91 2.21
C TYR A 36 -1.09 -15.44 3.61
N PRO A 37 -0.73 -16.34 4.55
CA PRO A 37 -0.20 -15.91 5.85
C PRO A 37 1.05 -15.02 5.77
N TYR A 38 1.80 -15.03 4.66
CA TYR A 38 2.98 -14.17 4.50
C TYR A 38 2.65 -12.70 4.26
N VAL A 39 1.41 -12.38 3.94
CA VAL A 39 0.97 -11.01 3.60
C VAL A 39 -0.26 -10.58 4.39
N ASP A 40 -1.07 -11.52 4.89
CA ASP A 40 -2.23 -11.22 5.75
C ASP A 40 -1.79 -10.78 7.16
N ASP A 41 -0.58 -11.14 7.60
CA ASP A 41 -0.01 -10.74 8.89
C ASP A 41 1.19 -9.80 8.68
N LYS A 42 1.07 -8.56 9.16
CA LYS A 42 2.08 -7.50 9.01
C LYS A 42 3.40 -7.83 9.71
N ILE A 43 3.37 -8.60 10.80
CA ILE A 43 4.59 -9.02 11.52
C ILE A 43 5.34 -10.03 10.66
N VAL A 44 4.64 -11.05 10.15
CA VAL A 44 5.24 -12.08 9.27
C VAL A 44 5.78 -11.44 8.00
N THR A 45 5.03 -10.49 7.41
CA THR A 45 5.47 -9.73 6.24
C THR A 45 6.81 -9.05 6.50
N LYS A 46 6.95 -8.37 7.65
CA LYS A 46 8.16 -7.63 8.03
C LYS A 46 9.34 -8.53 8.35
N GLU A 47 9.14 -9.60 9.12
CA GLU A 47 10.18 -10.59 9.42
C GLU A 47 10.77 -11.14 8.12
N ARG A 48 9.91 -11.43 7.14
CA ARG A 48 10.36 -11.86 5.81
C ARG A 48 11.06 -10.74 5.06
N ALA A 49 10.53 -9.52 5.05
CA ALA A 49 11.19 -8.39 4.40
C ALA A 49 12.63 -8.19 4.88
N LEU A 50 12.87 -8.30 6.19
CA LEU A 50 14.22 -8.20 6.77
C LEU A 50 15.18 -9.31 6.27
N ILE A 51 14.69 -10.53 6.07
CA ILE A 51 15.49 -11.63 5.50
C ILE A 51 15.92 -11.34 4.06
N TYR A 52 15.10 -10.61 3.30
CA TYR A 52 15.38 -10.23 1.91
C TYR A 52 16.01 -8.84 1.79
N GLU A 53 16.48 -8.24 2.89
CA GLU A 53 17.11 -6.91 2.93
C GLU A 53 16.21 -5.81 2.33
N VAL A 54 14.91 -5.95 2.55
CA VAL A 54 13.88 -5.05 2.02
C VAL A 54 13.46 -4.04 3.09
N ASN A 55 13.43 -2.77 2.69
CA ASN A 55 13.15 -1.65 3.58
C ASN A 55 11.71 -1.66 4.11
N VAL A 56 11.58 -1.71 5.43
CA VAL A 56 10.32 -1.63 6.19
C VAL A 56 10.50 -0.69 7.39
N PRO A 57 9.42 -0.10 7.93
CA PRO A 57 9.52 0.62 9.21
C PRO A 57 10.03 -0.31 10.30
N GLU A 58 11.03 0.15 11.06
CA GLU A 58 11.66 -0.63 12.13
C GLU A 58 10.61 -1.13 13.12
N MET A 59 10.66 -2.42 13.43
CA MET A 59 9.78 -3.03 14.43
C MET A 59 10.44 -2.93 15.80
N TYR A 60 9.80 -2.20 16.71
CA TYR A 60 10.29 -2.04 18.08
C TYR A 60 9.89 -3.23 18.96
N GLY A 61 8.72 -3.80 18.71
CA GLY A 61 8.26 -4.98 19.42
C GLY A 61 6.86 -5.42 19.04
N VAL A 62 6.48 -6.58 19.56
CA VAL A 62 5.16 -7.19 19.39
C VAL A 62 4.63 -7.57 20.76
N ILE A 63 3.35 -7.26 21.01
CA ILE A 63 2.61 -7.74 22.16
C ILE A 63 1.58 -8.74 21.64
N SER A 64 1.70 -9.99 22.10
CA SER A 64 0.88 -11.12 21.65
C SER A 64 -0.14 -11.59 22.68
N SER A 65 -0.08 -11.07 23.92
CA SER A 65 -1.01 -11.42 24.99
C SER A 65 -1.21 -10.28 25.99
N GLU A 66 -2.34 -10.30 26.71
CA GLU A 66 -2.65 -9.31 27.77
C GLU A 66 -1.53 -9.22 28.82
N SER A 67 -0.93 -10.35 29.17
CA SER A 67 0.14 -10.40 30.18
C SER A 67 1.46 -9.76 29.71
N GLU A 68 1.62 -9.54 28.41
CA GLU A 68 2.79 -8.89 27.81
C GLU A 68 2.64 -7.36 27.76
N ILE A 69 1.44 -6.80 27.99
CA ILE A 69 1.20 -5.35 27.97
C ILE A 69 2.14 -4.62 28.94
N LYS A 70 2.44 -5.23 30.09
CA LYS A 70 3.40 -4.70 31.07
C LYS A 70 4.81 -4.44 30.52
N TYR A 71 5.17 -5.02 29.37
CA TYR A 71 6.45 -4.80 28.70
C TYR A 71 6.42 -3.60 27.75
N LEU A 72 5.27 -2.98 27.51
CA LEU A 72 5.11 -1.83 26.62
C LEU A 72 6.10 -0.69 26.93
N PRO A 73 6.29 -0.25 28.20
CA PRO A 73 7.26 0.82 28.49
C PRO A 73 8.69 0.45 28.08
N LYS A 74 9.07 -0.83 28.20
CA LYS A 74 10.38 -1.34 27.77
C LYS A 74 10.51 -1.38 26.25
N ILE A 75 9.44 -1.74 25.53
CA ILE A 75 9.42 -1.76 24.06
C ILE A 75 9.57 -0.35 23.50
N ILE A 76 8.83 0.62 24.05
CA ILE A 76 8.91 2.03 23.65
C ILE A 76 10.30 2.59 23.99
N GLY A 77 10.78 2.36 25.21
CA GLY A 77 12.04 2.92 25.71
C GLY A 77 11.96 4.45 25.80
N ASP A 78 13.01 5.13 25.34
CA ASP A 78 13.09 6.61 25.36
C ASP A 78 12.43 7.27 24.13
N ARG A 79 11.77 6.49 23.27
CA ARG A 79 11.17 7.00 22.03
C ARG A 79 9.93 7.83 22.34
N THR A 80 9.84 8.99 21.70
CA THR A 80 8.69 9.89 21.79
C THR A 80 7.69 9.71 20.65
N GLU A 81 8.07 8.98 19.60
CA GLU A 81 7.31 8.77 18.38
C GLU A 81 7.25 7.29 18.00
N PHE A 82 6.04 6.77 17.79
CA PHE A 82 5.81 5.38 17.40
C PHE A 82 4.39 5.16 16.88
N VAL A 83 4.19 4.03 16.21
CA VAL A 83 2.88 3.57 15.75
C VAL A 83 2.55 2.25 16.46
N ILE A 84 1.31 2.12 16.93
CA ILE A 84 0.73 0.87 17.39
C ILE A 84 -0.36 0.47 16.41
N LYS A 85 -0.31 -0.75 15.88
CA LYS A 85 -1.32 -1.24 14.94
C LYS A 85 -1.61 -2.74 15.10
N PRO A 86 -2.84 -3.19 14.76
CA PRO A 86 -3.15 -4.61 14.63
C PRO A 86 -2.31 -5.28 13.53
N ALA A 87 -1.85 -6.50 13.76
CA ALA A 87 -1.07 -7.24 12.78
C ALA A 87 -1.93 -7.68 11.57
N GLN A 88 -3.20 -8.00 11.80
CA GLN A 88 -4.15 -8.48 10.77
C GLN A 88 -5.30 -7.48 10.52
N GLY A 89 -5.20 -6.24 11.00
CA GLY A 89 -6.22 -5.22 10.78
C GLY A 89 -6.27 -4.68 9.35
N ALA A 90 -7.42 -4.15 8.95
CA ALA A 90 -7.69 -3.60 7.62
C ALA A 90 -8.21 -2.15 7.69
N GLY A 91 -8.06 -1.40 6.61
CA GLY A 91 -8.70 -0.08 6.44
C GLY A 91 -8.17 1.05 7.33
N GLY A 92 -7.10 0.80 8.10
CA GLY A 92 -6.51 1.78 9.02
C GLY A 92 -7.22 1.88 10.36
N ASP A 93 -8.07 0.92 10.72
CA ASP A 93 -8.72 0.86 12.02
C ASP A 93 -7.81 0.20 13.07
N GLY A 94 -7.95 0.64 14.31
CA GLY A 94 -7.09 0.20 15.41
C GLY A 94 -5.67 0.78 15.41
N ILE A 95 -5.31 1.60 14.41
CA ILE A 95 -4.00 2.26 14.34
C ILE A 95 -3.99 3.47 15.28
N LEU A 96 -3.03 3.49 16.19
CA LEU A 96 -2.70 4.63 17.04
C LEU A 96 -1.33 5.17 16.65
N VAL A 97 -1.28 6.45 16.29
CA VAL A 97 -0.03 7.14 15.91
C VAL A 97 0.34 8.16 16.98
N ILE A 98 1.47 7.94 17.62
CA ILE A 98 2.07 8.83 18.63
C ILE A 98 3.13 9.70 17.97
N ALA A 99 2.96 11.02 18.10
CA ALA A 99 3.77 12.04 17.46
C ALA A 99 4.70 12.77 18.44
N ASP A 100 4.47 12.66 19.74
CA ASP A 100 5.37 13.23 20.75
C ASP A 100 5.08 12.65 22.15
N LYS A 101 6.00 12.85 23.09
CA LYS A 101 5.82 12.59 24.52
C LYS A 101 5.62 13.91 25.25
N PHE A 102 4.54 14.03 26.02
CA PHE A 102 4.25 15.25 26.78
C PHE A 102 4.88 15.20 28.18
N ASP A 103 4.67 14.08 28.89
CA ASP A 103 5.27 13.77 30.18
C ASP A 103 5.42 12.24 30.33
N ASP A 104 5.84 11.75 31.50
CA ASP A 104 6.04 10.30 31.73
C ASP A 104 4.76 9.46 31.69
N TYR A 105 3.59 10.08 31.80
CA TYR A 105 2.30 9.40 31.80
C TYR A 105 1.48 9.65 30.54
N ARG A 106 1.83 10.66 29.72
CA ARG A 106 1.02 11.14 28.60
C ARG A 106 1.83 11.32 27.33
N TYR A 107 1.23 10.88 26.23
CA TYR A 107 1.71 11.06 24.87
C TYR A 107 0.77 11.97 24.08
N LYS A 108 1.26 12.49 22.96
CA LYS A 108 0.49 13.31 22.04
C LYS A 108 0.28 12.54 20.73
N THR A 109 -0.97 12.43 20.29
CA THR A 109 -1.30 11.85 18.98
C THR A 109 -1.00 12.84 17.85
N VAL A 110 -1.03 12.37 16.61
CA VAL A 110 -0.91 13.24 15.40
C VAL A 110 -1.97 14.34 15.33
N SER A 111 -3.16 14.12 15.90
CA SER A 111 -4.23 15.13 15.99
C SER A 111 -4.02 16.15 17.12
N GLY A 112 -2.96 16.01 17.91
CA GLY A 112 -2.66 16.84 19.07
C GLY A 112 -3.40 16.45 20.35
N ARG A 113 -4.21 15.38 20.33
CA ARG A 113 -4.89 14.86 21.53
C ARG A 113 -3.86 14.25 22.48
N LEU A 114 -3.96 14.58 23.76
CA LEU A 114 -3.20 13.89 24.80
C LEU A 114 -3.86 12.56 25.14
N ILE A 115 -3.06 11.51 25.24
CA ILE A 115 -3.48 10.14 25.59
C ILE A 115 -2.59 9.61 26.71
N THR A 116 -3.18 8.98 27.73
CA THR A 116 -2.43 8.38 28.83
C THR A 116 -1.84 7.02 28.43
N ILE A 117 -0.81 6.57 29.16
CA ILE A 117 -0.29 5.21 28.98
C ILE A 117 -1.39 4.13 29.19
N ASP A 118 -2.30 4.33 30.16
CA ASP A 118 -3.42 3.40 30.40
C ASP A 118 -4.38 3.31 29.20
N GLU A 119 -4.65 4.44 28.53
CA GLU A 119 -5.46 4.46 27.31
C GLU A 119 -4.75 3.75 26.14
N ILE A 120 -3.41 3.83 26.08
CA ILE A 120 -2.61 3.07 25.10
C ILE A 120 -2.69 1.56 25.40
N GLU A 121 -2.57 1.16 26.66
CA GLU A 121 -2.71 -0.24 27.09
C GLU A 121 -4.10 -0.78 26.75
N TYR A 122 -5.15 0.01 26.99
CA TYR A 122 -6.52 -0.34 26.60
C TYR A 122 -6.67 -0.51 25.07
N GLN A 123 -6.04 0.35 24.28
CA GLN A 123 -6.00 0.21 22.81
C GLN A 123 -5.33 -1.11 22.40
N ILE A 124 -4.24 -1.50 23.07
CA ILE A 124 -3.56 -2.77 22.81
C ILE A 124 -4.45 -3.95 23.19
N SER A 125 -5.13 -3.92 24.35
CA SER A 125 -6.10 -4.95 24.73
C SER A 125 -7.23 -5.08 23.69
N SER A 126 -7.71 -3.95 23.16
CA SER A 126 -8.71 -3.93 22.08
C SER A 126 -8.20 -4.60 20.80
N ILE A 127 -6.92 -4.39 20.43
CA ILE A 127 -6.28 -5.12 19.32
C ILE A 127 -6.23 -6.62 19.63
N LEU A 128 -5.72 -7.01 20.80
CA LEU A 128 -5.52 -8.42 21.19
C LEU A 128 -6.84 -9.22 21.19
N THR A 129 -7.94 -8.59 21.60
CA THR A 129 -9.28 -9.21 21.58
C THR A 129 -9.84 -9.43 20.17
N GLY A 130 -9.21 -8.84 19.16
CA GLY A 130 -9.61 -8.97 17.76
C GLY A 130 -10.57 -7.90 17.28
N LEU A 131 -10.79 -6.82 18.03
CA LEU A 131 -11.77 -5.77 17.71
C LEU A 131 -11.58 -5.19 16.29
N TYR A 132 -10.33 -5.08 15.85
CA TYR A 132 -9.96 -4.50 14.55
C TYR A 132 -9.55 -5.54 13.51
N SER A 133 -9.59 -6.83 13.88
CA SER A 133 -9.16 -7.94 13.04
C SER A 133 -10.32 -8.48 12.20
N LEU A 134 -10.04 -8.88 10.96
CA LEU A 134 -11.05 -9.44 10.07
C LEU A 134 -11.60 -10.75 10.67
N GLY A 135 -12.88 -10.73 11.07
CA GLY A 135 -13.56 -11.89 11.65
C GLY A 135 -13.44 -12.03 13.18
N GLY A 136 -12.92 -11.02 13.88
CA GLY A 136 -12.91 -10.98 15.35
C GLY A 136 -11.98 -12.00 16.01
N MET A 137 -11.02 -12.55 15.26
CA MET A 137 -10.02 -13.45 15.80
C MET A 137 -9.01 -12.69 16.64
N ARG A 138 -8.40 -13.37 17.62
CA ARG A 138 -7.29 -12.81 18.40
C ARG A 138 -6.18 -12.33 17.47
N ASP A 139 -5.66 -11.15 17.77
CA ASP A 139 -4.62 -10.47 16.99
C ASP A 139 -3.39 -10.22 17.87
N ARG A 140 -2.37 -9.61 17.27
CA ARG A 140 -1.16 -9.11 17.93
C ARG A 140 -1.02 -7.63 17.68
N ALA A 141 -0.55 -6.90 18.70
CA ALA A 141 -0.23 -5.49 18.55
C ALA A 141 1.23 -5.33 18.11
N LEU A 142 1.44 -4.69 16.98
CA LEU A 142 2.74 -4.34 16.43
C LEU A 142 3.07 -2.89 16.81
N ILE A 143 4.24 -2.70 17.44
CA ILE A 143 4.79 -1.40 17.79
C ILE A 143 5.99 -1.13 16.89
N GLU A 144 5.97 -0.02 16.17
CA GLU A 144 6.95 0.28 15.13
C GLU A 144 7.27 1.77 15.00
N TYR A 145 8.32 2.04 14.23
CA TYR A 145 8.70 3.37 13.79
C TYR A 145 7.55 4.12 13.13
N LYS A 146 7.32 5.37 13.56
CA LYS A 146 6.42 6.30 12.89
C LYS A 146 7.14 6.89 11.68
N VAL A 147 6.67 6.55 10.49
CA VAL A 147 7.15 7.11 9.23
C VAL A 147 6.99 8.63 9.21
N THR A 148 8.06 9.32 8.84
CA THR A 148 8.05 10.77 8.61
C THR A 148 7.93 11.01 7.11
N SER A 149 6.74 11.43 6.68
CA SER A 149 6.45 11.66 5.26
C SER A 149 7.40 12.69 4.66
N ASP A 150 7.93 12.37 3.48
CA ASP A 150 8.76 13.29 2.71
C ASP A 150 8.08 14.66 2.49
N PRO A 151 8.81 15.78 2.64
CA PRO A 151 8.27 17.13 2.48
C PRO A 151 7.58 17.40 1.14
N ILE A 152 7.89 16.66 0.07
CA ILE A 152 7.23 16.82 -1.25
C ILE A 152 5.70 16.68 -1.14
N PHE A 153 5.22 15.89 -0.19
CA PHE A 153 3.79 15.66 0.00
C PHE A 153 3.08 16.74 0.81
N LYS A 154 3.80 17.64 1.51
CA LYS A 154 3.18 18.68 2.36
C LYS A 154 2.24 19.59 1.57
N SER A 155 2.50 19.80 0.28
CA SER A 155 1.65 20.62 -0.58
C SER A 155 0.41 19.87 -1.07
N ILE A 156 0.44 18.54 -1.15
CA ILE A 156 -0.60 17.74 -1.83
C ILE A 156 -1.30 16.72 -0.91
N SER A 157 -1.12 16.80 0.40
CA SER A 157 -1.76 15.91 1.38
C SER A 157 -2.34 16.69 2.56
N TYR A 158 -3.51 16.27 3.06
CA TYR A 158 -4.08 16.76 4.31
C TYR A 158 -3.79 15.78 5.44
N GLU A 159 -2.82 16.12 6.31
CA GLU A 159 -2.42 15.31 7.47
C GLU A 159 -2.09 13.85 7.10
N GLY A 160 -1.57 13.06 8.05
CA GLY A 160 -1.22 11.66 7.80
C GLY A 160 -0.10 11.44 6.77
N VAL A 161 0.04 10.18 6.33
CA VAL A 161 1.11 9.74 5.42
C VAL A 161 0.47 9.29 4.10
N PRO A 162 0.75 9.97 2.98
CA PRO A 162 0.42 9.46 1.65
C PRO A 162 1.11 8.14 1.39
N ASP A 163 0.43 7.26 0.68
CA ASP A 163 1.01 5.98 0.31
C ASP A 163 0.91 5.77 -1.21
N ILE A 164 1.86 5.01 -1.73
CA ILE A 164 1.94 4.60 -3.11
C ILE A 164 1.57 3.12 -3.17
N ARG A 165 0.52 2.81 -3.93
CA ARG A 165 0.14 1.43 -4.26
C ARG A 165 0.65 1.07 -5.63
N ILE A 166 1.38 -0.05 -5.73
CA ILE A 166 1.78 -0.66 -6.99
C ILE A 166 1.19 -2.06 -7.10
N ILE A 167 0.46 -2.34 -8.19
CA ILE A 167 0.08 -3.71 -8.53
C ILE A 167 1.25 -4.37 -9.27
N VAL A 168 1.61 -5.57 -8.83
CA VAL A 168 2.69 -6.37 -9.39
C VAL A 168 2.13 -7.71 -9.84
N LEU A 169 2.43 -8.11 -11.08
CA LEU A 169 2.12 -9.43 -11.64
C LEU A 169 3.43 -10.15 -11.95
N MET A 170 3.67 -11.30 -11.32
CA MET A 170 4.84 -12.17 -11.50
C MET A 170 6.19 -11.44 -11.38
N GLY A 171 6.24 -10.42 -10.52
CA GLY A 171 7.40 -9.56 -10.33
C GLY A 171 7.48 -8.36 -11.28
N TYR A 172 6.48 -8.12 -12.14
CA TYR A 172 6.43 -6.96 -13.02
C TYR A 172 5.44 -5.93 -12.47
N PRO A 173 5.88 -4.72 -12.08
CA PRO A 173 4.99 -3.61 -11.76
C PRO A 173 4.11 -3.26 -12.96
N VAL A 174 2.79 -3.33 -12.84
CA VAL A 174 1.87 -3.10 -13.97
C VAL A 174 1.10 -1.79 -13.87
N MET A 175 0.85 -1.29 -12.66
CA MET A 175 0.08 -0.06 -12.47
C MET A 175 0.32 0.51 -11.07
N ALA A 176 0.42 1.83 -10.97
CA ALA A 176 0.67 2.52 -9.71
C ALA A 176 -0.35 3.64 -9.45
N MET A 177 -0.62 3.94 -8.19
CA MET A 177 -1.33 5.14 -7.77
C MET A 177 -0.76 5.68 -6.47
N LEU A 178 -0.75 7.01 -6.35
CA LEU A 178 -0.57 7.72 -5.09
C LEU A 178 -1.95 7.90 -4.44
N ARG A 179 -2.05 7.60 -3.15
CA ARG A 179 -3.24 7.84 -2.34
C ARG A 179 -2.97 9.02 -1.42
N LEU A 180 -3.77 10.06 -1.56
CA LEU A 180 -3.62 11.31 -0.80
C LEU A 180 -4.72 11.41 0.27
N PRO A 181 -4.34 11.44 1.56
CA PRO A 181 -5.23 11.77 2.67
C PRO A 181 -5.97 13.10 2.47
N THR A 182 -7.25 13.09 2.83
CA THR A 182 -8.13 14.28 2.87
C THR A 182 -8.69 14.49 4.28
N ARG A 183 -9.27 15.67 4.53
CA ARG A 183 -10.02 15.91 5.75
C ARG A 183 -11.19 14.94 5.90
N GLN A 184 -11.88 14.62 4.80
CA GLN A 184 -12.99 13.66 4.79
C GLN A 184 -12.55 12.26 5.23
N SER A 185 -11.34 11.84 4.84
CA SER A 185 -10.75 10.57 5.26
C SER A 185 -10.19 10.56 6.68
N GLY A 186 -10.21 11.70 7.39
CA GLY A 186 -9.59 11.86 8.70
C GLY A 186 -8.07 11.68 8.66
N GLY A 187 -7.41 12.11 7.58
CA GLY A 187 -5.96 11.95 7.41
C GLY A 187 -5.51 10.53 7.04
N LYS A 188 -6.40 9.67 6.55
CA LYS A 188 -6.09 8.29 6.13
C LYS A 188 -6.04 8.18 4.61
N ALA A 189 -5.05 7.46 4.07
CA ALA A 189 -4.94 7.18 2.64
C ALA A 189 -5.89 6.04 2.17
N ASN A 190 -7.16 6.13 2.53
CA ASN A 190 -8.21 5.15 2.22
C ASN A 190 -9.27 5.76 1.29
N LEU A 191 -9.30 5.30 0.03
CA LEU A 191 -10.22 5.81 -1.00
C LEU A 191 -11.70 5.64 -0.63
N HIS A 192 -12.04 4.60 0.14
CA HIS A 192 -13.42 4.37 0.59
C HIS A 192 -13.85 5.33 1.70
N GLN A 193 -12.88 5.92 2.43
CA GLN A 193 -13.12 6.93 3.46
C GLN A 193 -13.04 8.36 2.91
N GLY A 194 -12.82 8.53 1.60
CA GLY A 194 -12.78 9.85 0.94
C GLY A 194 -11.38 10.37 0.65
N ALA A 195 -10.36 9.52 0.70
CA ALA A 195 -9.04 9.86 0.15
C ALA A 195 -9.07 9.94 -1.39
N ILE A 196 -8.06 10.56 -1.97
CA ILE A 196 -7.92 10.72 -3.42
C ILE A 196 -7.00 9.64 -3.96
N GLY A 197 -7.33 9.10 -5.14
CA GLY A 197 -6.44 8.23 -5.89
C GLY A 197 -5.89 8.97 -7.10
N VAL A 198 -4.58 9.14 -7.19
CA VAL A 198 -3.89 9.79 -8.30
C VAL A 198 -3.09 8.73 -9.05
N GLY A 199 -3.34 8.55 -10.35
CA GLY A 199 -2.54 7.61 -11.14
C GLY A 199 -1.07 7.99 -11.13
N VAL A 200 -0.18 7.03 -11.27
CA VAL A 200 1.27 7.28 -11.39
C VAL A 200 1.78 6.55 -12.61
N ASP A 201 2.46 7.30 -13.47
CA ASP A 201 3.11 6.78 -14.66
C ASP A 201 4.27 5.84 -14.27
N ILE A 202 4.24 4.59 -14.74
CA ILE A 202 5.26 3.59 -14.37
C ILE A 202 6.63 3.96 -14.95
N ALA A 203 6.69 4.54 -16.14
CA ALA A 203 7.94 4.87 -16.80
C ALA A 203 8.71 6.00 -16.09
N THR A 204 7.97 6.99 -15.60
CA THR A 204 8.53 8.28 -15.16
C THR A 204 8.36 8.58 -13.68
N GLY A 205 7.42 7.92 -12.99
CA GLY A 205 7.05 8.26 -11.61
C GLY A 205 6.29 9.58 -11.48
N THR A 206 5.79 10.11 -12.60
CA THR A 206 5.02 11.37 -12.60
C THR A 206 3.55 11.08 -12.31
N THR A 207 2.96 11.87 -11.42
CA THR A 207 1.53 11.77 -11.11
C THR A 207 0.66 12.19 -12.30
N LEU A 208 -0.43 11.45 -12.51
CA LEU A 208 -1.43 11.70 -13.53
C LEU A 208 -2.61 12.48 -12.93
N LYS A 209 -3.77 12.43 -13.56
CA LYS A 209 -4.99 13.00 -12.98
C LYS A 209 -5.38 12.26 -11.69
N GLY A 210 -6.04 12.98 -10.80
CA GLY A 210 -6.61 12.43 -9.58
C GLY A 210 -8.05 11.96 -9.78
N THR A 211 -8.52 11.15 -8.86
CA THR A 211 -9.91 10.74 -8.75
C THR A 211 -10.36 10.85 -7.29
N TRP A 212 -11.52 11.45 -7.09
CA TRP A 212 -12.11 11.63 -5.77
C TRP A 212 -13.60 11.32 -5.86
N LEU A 213 -14.07 10.34 -5.07
CA LEU A 213 -15.46 9.88 -5.11
C LEU A 213 -15.97 9.51 -6.53
N ASN A 214 -15.09 8.92 -7.35
CA ASN A 214 -15.28 8.57 -8.77
C ASN A 214 -15.33 9.75 -9.75
N GLU A 215 -15.09 10.98 -9.31
CA GLU A 215 -14.93 12.15 -10.17
C GLU A 215 -13.46 12.40 -10.49
N ILE A 216 -13.17 12.79 -11.73
CA ILE A 216 -11.80 13.17 -12.13
C ILE A 216 -11.51 14.56 -11.58
N ILE A 217 -10.38 14.69 -10.87
CA ILE A 217 -9.90 15.95 -10.31
C ILE A 217 -8.47 16.24 -10.75
N THR A 218 -8.11 17.51 -10.80
CA THR A 218 -6.72 17.96 -11.03
C THR A 218 -6.11 18.55 -9.76
N ARG A 219 -6.93 18.86 -8.74
CA ARG A 219 -6.53 19.54 -7.51
C ARG A 219 -7.00 18.82 -6.27
N HIS A 220 -6.20 18.91 -5.21
CA HIS A 220 -6.58 18.42 -3.90
C HIS A 220 -7.71 19.28 -3.32
N PRO A 221 -8.81 18.70 -2.80
CA PRO A 221 -9.97 19.44 -2.30
C PRO A 221 -9.64 20.28 -1.06
N ASP A 222 -8.71 19.82 -0.22
CA ASP A 222 -8.31 20.54 1.00
C ASP A 222 -7.15 21.55 0.81
N THR A 223 -6.15 21.23 -0.03
CA THR A 223 -4.96 22.11 -0.19
C THR A 223 -5.05 23.00 -1.43
N ASN A 224 -5.98 22.71 -2.35
CA ASN A 224 -6.16 23.39 -3.64
C ASN A 224 -4.94 23.37 -4.58
N ASN A 225 -3.92 22.55 -4.26
CA ASN A 225 -2.75 22.37 -5.10
C ASN A 225 -3.01 21.32 -6.18
N ASP A 226 -2.35 21.46 -7.32
CA ASP A 226 -2.43 20.50 -8.41
C ASP A 226 -1.78 19.16 -7.98
N VAL A 227 -2.50 18.06 -8.22
CA VAL A 227 -2.03 16.71 -7.85
C VAL A 227 -1.38 15.98 -9.03
N SER A 228 -1.52 16.51 -10.24
CA SER A 228 -0.95 15.97 -11.48
C SER A 228 0.36 16.64 -11.84
N GLY A 229 1.28 15.89 -12.46
CA GLY A 229 2.57 16.42 -12.93
C GLY A 229 3.64 16.49 -11.85
N VAL A 230 3.40 15.91 -10.67
CA VAL A 230 4.38 15.83 -9.58
C VAL A 230 5.28 14.62 -9.83
N ALA A 231 6.58 14.85 -9.93
CA ALA A 231 7.56 13.77 -10.02
C ALA A 231 7.82 13.19 -8.62
N LEU A 232 7.55 11.91 -8.43
CA LEU A 232 7.82 11.23 -7.16
C LEU A 232 9.33 10.98 -7.01
N PRO A 233 9.94 11.32 -5.86
CA PRO A 233 11.34 11.02 -5.60
C PRO A 233 11.58 9.51 -5.58
N ASP A 234 12.79 9.10 -5.95
CA ASP A 234 13.25 7.71 -5.88
C ASP A 234 12.26 6.69 -6.49
N TRP A 235 11.70 7.04 -7.66
CA TRP A 235 10.73 6.18 -8.32
C TRP A 235 11.29 4.79 -8.69
N ASP A 236 12.58 4.74 -9.04
CA ASP A 236 13.27 3.48 -9.31
C ASP A 236 13.36 2.63 -8.05
N GLY A 237 13.68 3.22 -6.90
CA GLY A 237 13.62 2.55 -5.60
C GLY A 237 12.23 1.97 -5.31
N PHE A 238 11.14 2.70 -5.58
CA PHE A 238 9.78 2.17 -5.43
C PHE A 238 9.50 0.96 -6.34
N LEU A 239 9.91 1.01 -7.61
CA LEU A 239 9.68 -0.08 -8.55
C LEU A 239 10.52 -1.32 -8.20
N GLU A 240 11.77 -1.14 -7.81
CA GLU A 240 12.65 -2.23 -7.36
C GLU A 240 12.10 -2.87 -6.08
N LEU A 241 11.68 -2.05 -5.12
CA LEU A 241 11.07 -2.50 -3.86
C LEU A 241 9.78 -3.30 -4.11
N ALA A 242 8.86 -2.78 -4.91
CA ALA A 242 7.63 -3.47 -5.28
C ALA A 242 7.90 -4.78 -6.03
N THR A 243 8.89 -4.79 -6.91
CA THR A 243 9.33 -5.99 -7.63
C THR A 243 9.88 -7.05 -6.66
N GLY A 244 10.67 -6.64 -5.66
CA GLY A 244 11.20 -7.52 -4.61
C GLY A 244 10.11 -8.20 -3.77
N CYS A 245 8.96 -7.54 -3.57
CA CYS A 245 7.82 -8.11 -2.84
C CYS A 245 7.27 -9.41 -3.45
N TYR A 246 7.46 -9.62 -4.77
CA TYR A 246 7.11 -10.89 -5.40
C TYR A 246 7.90 -12.07 -4.80
N GLU A 247 9.18 -11.87 -4.52
CA GLU A 247 10.05 -12.91 -3.96
C GLU A 247 9.71 -13.20 -2.48
N ILE A 248 9.35 -12.15 -1.74
CA ILE A 248 8.96 -12.20 -0.33
C ILE A 248 7.61 -12.90 -0.16
N SER A 249 6.61 -12.51 -0.95
CA SER A 249 5.24 -13.00 -0.81
C SER A 249 5.05 -14.41 -1.37
N LYS A 250 5.82 -14.81 -2.38
CA LYS A 250 5.58 -16.03 -3.19
C LYS A 250 4.20 -16.04 -3.86
N LEU A 251 3.60 -14.86 -4.00
CA LEU A 251 2.30 -14.64 -4.64
C LEU A 251 2.54 -13.89 -5.95
N GLY A 252 1.98 -14.39 -7.04
CA GLY A 252 2.21 -13.81 -8.36
C GLY A 252 1.32 -12.63 -8.71
N TYR A 253 0.26 -12.31 -7.97
CA TYR A 253 -0.53 -11.10 -8.18
C TYR A 253 -0.76 -10.38 -6.86
N ILE A 254 -0.05 -9.27 -6.63
CA ILE A 254 -0.05 -8.56 -5.35
C ILE A 254 -0.24 -7.06 -5.53
N GLY A 255 -0.79 -6.41 -4.51
CA GLY A 255 -0.66 -4.97 -4.34
C GLY A 255 0.39 -4.70 -3.27
N VAL A 256 1.34 -3.83 -3.56
CA VAL A 256 2.35 -3.39 -2.59
C VAL A 256 2.04 -1.95 -2.21
N ASP A 257 1.84 -1.72 -0.92
CA ASP A 257 1.58 -0.40 -0.34
C ASP A 257 2.86 0.10 0.31
N MET A 258 3.34 1.25 -0.14
CA MET A 258 4.63 1.82 0.24
C MET A 258 4.48 3.28 0.60
N VAL A 259 5.46 3.84 1.30
CA VAL A 259 5.52 5.25 1.67
C VAL A 259 6.93 5.78 1.41
N LEU A 260 7.04 7.09 1.21
CA LEU A 260 8.34 7.76 1.15
C LEU A 260 8.63 8.37 2.52
N ASP A 261 9.62 7.82 3.20
CA ASP A 261 10.17 8.42 4.41
C ASP A 261 11.24 9.46 4.04
N GLU A 262 11.25 10.59 4.75
CA GLU A 262 12.18 11.69 4.51
C GLU A 262 13.66 11.27 4.64
N GLU A 263 13.97 10.36 5.56
CA GLU A 263 15.36 9.93 5.81
C GLU A 263 15.66 8.55 5.23
N LYS A 264 14.69 7.62 5.30
CA LYS A 264 14.90 6.21 4.94
C LYS A 264 14.50 5.89 3.50
N GLY A 265 13.91 6.83 2.77
CA GLY A 265 13.42 6.61 1.41
C GLY A 265 12.20 5.68 1.36
N PRO A 266 12.01 4.93 0.26
CA PRO A 266 10.87 4.03 0.09
C PRO A 266 10.82 2.91 1.15
N LEU A 267 9.70 2.81 1.86
CA LEU A 267 9.42 1.77 2.87
C LEU A 267 8.14 1.00 2.53
N ILE A 268 8.13 -0.32 2.71
CA ILE A 268 6.90 -1.12 2.58
C ILE A 268 6.06 -0.99 3.86
N LEU A 269 4.78 -0.65 3.69
CA LEU A 269 3.79 -0.70 4.75
C LEU A 269 3.03 -2.04 4.80
N GLU A 270 2.59 -2.52 3.64
CA GLU A 270 1.73 -3.70 3.54
C GLU A 270 1.85 -4.37 2.16
N ILE A 271 1.64 -5.68 2.10
CA ILE A 271 1.44 -6.43 0.86
C ILE A 271 0.03 -7.02 0.88
N ASN A 272 -0.70 -6.88 -0.22
CA ASN A 272 -2.08 -7.30 -0.36
C ASN A 272 -2.19 -8.46 -1.35
N ALA A 273 -2.67 -9.63 -0.93
CA ALA A 273 -2.91 -10.79 -1.81
C ALA A 273 -4.09 -10.59 -2.78
N ARG A 274 -4.94 -9.58 -2.54
CA ARG A 274 -6.16 -9.33 -3.32
C ARG A 274 -6.37 -7.82 -3.55
N PRO A 275 -5.44 -7.14 -4.25
CA PRO A 275 -5.54 -5.70 -4.42
C PRO A 275 -6.85 -5.29 -5.09
N GLY A 276 -7.39 -4.15 -4.65
CA GLY A 276 -8.60 -3.53 -5.21
C GLY A 276 -8.35 -2.94 -6.60
N LEU A 277 -9.44 -2.72 -7.35
CA LEU A 277 -9.38 -2.31 -8.76
C LEU A 277 -9.57 -0.80 -8.99
N ASN A 278 -9.74 0.00 -7.92
CA ASN A 278 -9.88 1.46 -8.01
C ASN A 278 -8.65 2.15 -8.63
N ILE A 279 -7.50 1.47 -8.63
CA ILE A 279 -6.29 1.94 -9.31
C ILE A 279 -6.50 2.18 -10.81
N GLN A 280 -7.42 1.44 -11.45
CA GLN A 280 -7.80 1.65 -12.86
C GLN A 280 -8.52 2.98 -13.06
N ILE A 281 -9.34 3.36 -12.08
CA ILE A 281 -10.08 4.63 -12.08
C ILE A 281 -9.07 5.77 -11.93
N ALA A 282 -8.15 5.67 -10.95
CA ALA A 282 -7.10 6.66 -10.72
C ALA A 282 -6.19 6.88 -11.94
N ASN A 283 -5.88 5.81 -12.68
CA ASN A 283 -5.06 5.89 -13.90
C ASN A 283 -5.86 6.20 -15.17
N ASN A 284 -7.20 6.20 -15.10
CA ASN A 284 -8.07 6.25 -16.27
C ASN A 284 -7.66 5.24 -17.36
N ALA A 285 -7.24 4.04 -16.94
CA ALA A 285 -6.67 3.01 -17.80
C ALA A 285 -7.04 1.61 -17.30
N GLY A 286 -7.24 0.69 -18.24
CA GLY A 286 -7.56 -0.70 -17.94
C GLY A 286 -6.34 -1.51 -17.49
N LEU A 287 -6.53 -2.34 -16.46
CA LEU A 287 -5.49 -3.21 -15.92
C LEU A 287 -5.29 -4.48 -16.77
N ALA A 288 -6.34 -4.99 -17.42
CA ALA A 288 -6.30 -6.27 -18.12
C ALA A 288 -5.32 -6.26 -19.31
N ALA A 289 -5.27 -5.16 -20.07
CA ALA A 289 -4.33 -5.03 -21.19
C ALA A 289 -2.87 -5.14 -20.71
N ARG A 290 -2.55 -4.53 -19.57
CA ARG A 290 -1.21 -4.55 -18.99
C ARG A 290 -0.84 -5.94 -18.47
N THR A 291 -1.76 -6.61 -17.80
CA THR A 291 -1.52 -7.96 -17.28
C THR A 291 -1.39 -8.99 -18.40
N TYR A 292 -2.19 -8.90 -19.47
CA TYR A 292 -2.00 -9.75 -20.65
C TYR A 292 -0.65 -9.54 -21.34
N ARG A 293 -0.14 -8.31 -21.37
CA ARG A 293 1.20 -8.03 -21.91
C ARG A 293 2.31 -8.72 -21.12
N VAL A 294 2.19 -8.75 -19.78
CA VAL A 294 3.13 -9.50 -18.91
C VAL A 294 3.02 -11.00 -19.18
N GLU A 295 1.82 -11.56 -19.25
CA GLU A 295 1.66 -13.00 -19.53
C GLU A 295 2.30 -13.39 -20.87
N LYS A 296 2.08 -12.58 -21.91
CA LYS A 296 2.73 -12.78 -23.20
C LYS A 296 4.26 -12.70 -23.11
N HIS A 297 4.80 -11.75 -22.33
CA HIS A 297 6.25 -11.66 -22.09
C HIS A 297 6.80 -12.91 -21.41
N LEU A 298 6.08 -13.44 -20.42
CA LEU A 298 6.47 -14.69 -19.75
C LEU A 298 6.47 -15.89 -20.70
N GLU A 299 5.54 -15.95 -21.65
CA GLU A 299 5.53 -16.96 -22.72
C GLU A 299 6.73 -16.79 -23.66
N GLU A 300 7.05 -15.55 -24.05
CA GLU A 300 8.21 -15.19 -24.88
C GLU A 300 9.53 -15.61 -24.21
N LEU A 301 9.70 -15.30 -22.91
CA LEU A 301 10.87 -15.72 -22.12
C LEU A 301 10.99 -17.24 -22.03
N LYS A 302 9.87 -17.94 -21.77
CA LYS A 302 9.85 -19.39 -21.70
C LYS A 302 10.23 -20.04 -23.04
N ALA A 303 9.75 -19.49 -24.15
CA ALA A 303 10.11 -19.96 -25.49
C ALA A 303 11.60 -19.73 -25.81
N ALA A 304 12.19 -18.66 -25.26
CA ALA A 304 13.61 -18.37 -25.36
C ALA A 304 14.49 -19.15 -24.35
N GLY A 305 13.90 -19.97 -23.48
CA GLY A 305 14.64 -20.72 -22.45
C GLY A 305 15.14 -19.87 -21.28
N ILE A 306 14.59 -18.67 -21.09
CA ILE A 306 14.91 -17.78 -19.98
C ILE A 306 13.94 -18.07 -18.83
N GLU A 307 14.45 -18.65 -17.73
CA GLU A 307 13.61 -19.03 -16.58
C GLU A 307 13.18 -17.82 -15.73
N LYS A 308 14.06 -16.82 -15.57
CA LYS A 308 13.82 -15.70 -14.66
C LYS A 308 14.64 -14.47 -15.05
N GLU A 309 13.95 -13.35 -15.22
CA GLU A 309 14.56 -12.02 -15.28
C GLU A 309 14.90 -11.49 -13.88
N SER A 310 15.98 -10.72 -13.78
CA SER A 310 16.38 -9.96 -12.60
C SER A 310 15.37 -8.85 -12.27
N VAL A 311 15.46 -8.29 -11.06
CA VAL A 311 14.63 -7.15 -10.63
C VAL A 311 14.72 -5.99 -11.63
N LYS A 312 15.94 -5.67 -12.08
CA LYS A 312 16.19 -4.56 -13.01
C LYS A 312 15.59 -4.79 -14.38
N GLU A 313 15.67 -6.01 -14.90
CA GLU A 313 15.06 -6.37 -16.20
C GLU A 313 13.54 -6.26 -16.15
N ARG A 314 12.90 -6.74 -15.08
CA ARG A 314 11.44 -6.62 -14.90
C ARG A 314 10.99 -5.17 -14.79
N VAL A 315 11.74 -4.35 -14.04
CA VAL A 315 11.47 -2.92 -13.92
C VAL A 315 11.63 -2.22 -15.27
N ALA A 316 12.69 -2.53 -16.02
CA ALA A 316 12.92 -1.99 -17.35
C ALA A 316 11.78 -2.33 -18.32
N PHE A 317 11.36 -3.61 -18.34
CA PHE A 317 10.19 -4.05 -19.11
C PHE A 317 8.95 -3.24 -18.76
N SER A 318 8.65 -3.10 -17.46
CA SER A 318 7.48 -2.37 -16.99
C SER A 318 7.51 -0.90 -17.38
N LYS A 319 8.67 -0.26 -17.31
CA LYS A 319 8.86 1.13 -17.75
C LYS A 319 8.65 1.30 -19.25
N GLU A 320 9.14 0.37 -20.06
CA GLU A 320 8.98 0.41 -21.52
C GLU A 320 7.50 0.28 -21.93
N TRP A 321 6.80 -0.69 -21.34
CA TRP A 321 5.47 -1.09 -21.81
C TRP A 321 4.31 -0.37 -21.12
N PHE A 322 4.50 0.21 -19.92
CA PHE A 322 3.41 0.77 -19.11
C PHE A 322 3.48 2.29 -18.89
N ASP A 323 4.16 3.01 -19.80
CA ASP A 323 4.04 4.47 -19.97
C ASP A 323 2.56 4.85 -20.23
N ALA A 324 2.08 5.91 -19.59
CA ALA A 324 0.75 6.47 -19.79
C ALA A 324 0.49 6.94 -21.23
N LYS A 325 1.54 7.25 -22.00
CA LYS A 325 1.46 7.57 -23.44
C LYS A 325 1.23 6.33 -24.31
N ASN A 326 1.62 5.15 -23.83
CA ASN A 326 1.39 3.87 -24.49
C ASN A 326 0.02 3.31 -24.03
N THR A 327 -1.07 3.93 -24.48
CA THR A 327 -2.41 3.37 -24.31
C THR A 327 -2.67 2.25 -25.31
N PHE A 328 -2.94 1.04 -24.80
CA PHE A 328 -3.54 -0.10 -25.51
C PHE A 328 -5.05 0.06 -25.64
#